data_AF-A0A9P0YKU8-F1
#
_entry.id   AF-A0A9P0YKU8-F1
#
_cell.length_a   1.000
_cell.length_b   1.000
_cell.length_c   1.000
_cell.angle_alpha   90.00
_cell.angle_beta   90.00
_cell.angle_gamma   90.00
#
_symmetry.space_group_name_H-M   'P 1'
#
loop_
_entity.id
_entity.type
_entity.pdbx_description
1 polymer ?
#
loop_
_entity_poly.entity_id
_entity_poly.type
_entity_poly.pdbx_seq_one_letter_code
_entity_poly.pdbx_strand_id
1 'polypeptide(L)'
;MCFKVYGYISMKQGLTFLQDLKLGHYMKIPPRAMFMAQVVGTLVSAFVHLGTAWWLMETVPFICDRALLPTGSPWTCPSDHVFYDASVIWGLIGPRRVFGDLGYYSAINWSFLIGAIAPVLVWLASKAFPDQHWIRLIIVPVLLSGTMNMPPATAVNYNSWIIIAFVSGFVAYRYYRNWWSRHNYVLSGALDAGLAFMGVLLYLTLEMEHIHLNWWGSNVDGCPLASCPTAEGISVDGCPLF
;
A
#
# COMPACT_ATOMS: atom_id res chain seq x y z
N MET A 1 -1.56 -1.04 19.67
CA MET A 1 -2.28 -1.89 18.69
C MET A 1 -3.79 -1.87 18.84
N CYS A 2 -4.34 -2.11 20.03
CA CYS A 2 -5.79 -2.28 20.21
C CYS A 2 -6.62 -1.11 19.63
N PHE A 3 -6.20 0.15 19.84
CA PHE A 3 -6.91 1.30 19.28
C PHE A 3 -7.01 1.26 17.74
N LYS A 4 -5.90 1.01 17.04
CA LYS A 4 -5.90 0.94 15.56
C LYS A 4 -6.71 -0.25 15.05
N VAL A 5 -6.57 -1.41 15.70
CA VAL A 5 -7.30 -2.63 15.31
C VAL A 5 -8.81 -2.45 15.52
N TYR A 6 -9.25 -2.14 16.74
CA TYR A 6 -10.67 -2.05 17.05
C TYR A 6 -11.33 -0.76 16.54
N GLY A 7 -10.62 0.36 16.55
CA GLY A 7 -11.16 1.66 16.17
C GLY A 7 -11.14 1.92 14.67
N TYR A 8 -10.04 1.58 13.98
CA TYR A 8 -9.89 1.89 12.56
C TYR A 8 -10.11 0.67 11.66
N ILE A 9 -9.48 -0.46 11.94
CA ILE A 9 -9.55 -1.63 11.05
C ILE A 9 -10.95 -2.23 11.04
N SER A 10 -11.62 -2.38 12.18
CA SER A 10 -13.01 -2.85 12.23
C SER A 10 -13.96 -1.98 11.40
N MET A 11 -13.81 -0.65 11.47
CA MET A 11 -14.62 0.28 10.71
C MET A 11 -14.32 0.19 9.21
N LYS A 12 -13.04 0.13 8.83
CA LYS A 12 -12.61 -0.06 7.44
C LYS A 12 -13.18 -1.36 6.86
N GLN A 13 -13.12 -2.46 7.61
CA GLN A 13 -13.69 -3.75 7.21
C GLN A 13 -15.22 -3.69 7.07
N GLY A 14 -15.91 -2.96 7.95
CA GLY A 14 -17.34 -2.72 7.82
C GLY A 14 -17.70 -1.95 6.54
N LEU A 15 -16.90 -0.94 6.19
CA LEU A 15 -17.09 -0.18 4.95
C LEU A 15 -16.85 -1.02 3.70
N THR A 16 -15.78 -1.81 3.65
CA THR A 16 -15.51 -2.70 2.51
C THR A 16 -16.58 -3.78 2.37
N PHE A 17 -17.04 -4.35 3.48
CA PHE A 17 -18.14 -5.30 3.49
C PHE A 17 -19.43 -4.71 2.89
N LEU A 18 -19.79 -3.47 3.28
CA LEU A 18 -20.94 -2.77 2.72
C LEU A 18 -20.76 -2.43 1.22
N GLN A 19 -19.55 -2.07 0.81
CA GLN A 19 -19.24 -1.81 -0.60
C GLN A 19 -19.46 -3.06 -1.45
N ASP A 20 -19.03 -4.22 -0.98
CA ASP A 20 -19.21 -5.48 -1.69
C ASP A 20 -20.68 -5.92 -1.74
N LEU A 21 -21.44 -5.75 -0.65
CA LEU A 21 -22.88 -6.02 -0.66
C LEU A 21 -23.62 -5.14 -1.66
N LYS A 22 -23.22 -3.87 -1.78
CA LYS A 22 -23.77 -2.94 -2.77
C LYS A 22 -23.43 -3.37 -4.19
N LEU A 23 -22.18 -3.80 -4.43
CA LEU A 23 -21.78 -4.35 -5.72
C LEU A 23 -22.58 -5.62 -6.07
N GLY A 24 -22.72 -6.55 -5.12
CA GLY A 24 -23.51 -7.76 -5.28
C GLY A 24 -24.97 -7.48 -5.61
N HIS A 25 -25.54 -6.42 -5.03
CA HIS A 25 -26.88 -5.95 -5.37
C HIS A 25 -26.97 -5.45 -6.82
N TYR A 26 -25.97 -4.69 -7.30
CA TYR A 26 -25.91 -4.26 -8.71
C TYR A 26 -25.76 -5.43 -9.69
N MET A 27 -25.07 -6.49 -9.28
CA MET A 27 -24.91 -7.72 -10.06
C MET A 27 -26.10 -8.68 -9.94
N LYS A 28 -27.15 -8.31 -9.19
CA LYS A 28 -28.37 -9.12 -8.93
C LYS A 28 -28.08 -10.46 -8.26
N ILE A 29 -27.04 -10.54 -7.43
CA ILE A 29 -26.69 -11.74 -6.69
C ILE A 29 -27.51 -11.79 -5.40
N PRO A 30 -28.10 -12.94 -5.02
CA PRO A 30 -28.93 -13.03 -3.82
C PRO A 30 -28.14 -12.62 -2.55
N PRO A 31 -28.67 -11.72 -1.71
CA PRO A 31 -27.92 -11.12 -0.60
C PRO A 31 -27.49 -12.13 0.46
N ARG A 32 -28.29 -13.19 0.67
CA ARG A 32 -27.96 -14.28 1.62
C ARG A 32 -26.74 -15.08 1.17
N ALA A 33 -26.61 -15.36 -0.13
CA ALA A 33 -25.46 -16.10 -0.64
C ALA A 33 -24.18 -15.26 -0.56
N MET A 34 -24.28 -13.95 -0.89
CA MET A 34 -23.17 -13.01 -0.74
C MET A 34 -22.69 -12.89 0.71
N PHE A 35 -23.61 -12.71 1.64
CA PHE A 35 -23.30 -12.66 3.08
C PHE A 35 -22.57 -13.93 3.53
N MET A 36 -23.12 -15.12 3.19
CA MET A 36 -22.51 -16.39 3.58
C MET A 36 -21.12 -16.58 2.98
N ALA A 37 -20.92 -16.22 1.70
CA ALA A 37 -19.61 -16.32 1.05
C ALA A 37 -18.56 -15.44 1.75
N GLN A 38 -18.92 -14.20 2.12
CA GLN A 38 -18.02 -13.27 2.82
C GLN A 38 -17.71 -13.74 4.24
N VAL A 39 -18.71 -14.21 5.00
CA VAL A 39 -18.50 -14.70 6.37
C VAL A 39 -17.65 -15.97 6.37
N VAL A 40 -17.94 -16.92 5.51
CA VAL A 40 -17.13 -18.15 5.42
C VAL A 40 -15.72 -17.83 4.95
N GLY A 41 -15.56 -16.98 3.93
CA GLY A 41 -14.25 -16.59 3.42
C GLY A 41 -13.40 -15.86 4.47
N THR A 42 -14.00 -14.96 5.25
CA THR A 42 -13.31 -14.24 6.33
C THR A 42 -12.91 -15.16 7.47
N LEU A 43 -13.77 -16.12 7.87
CA LEU A 43 -13.43 -17.12 8.88
C LEU A 43 -12.26 -18.00 8.43
N VAL A 44 -12.33 -18.56 7.22
CA VAL A 44 -11.24 -19.38 6.66
C VAL A 44 -9.94 -18.56 6.59
N SER A 45 -10.01 -17.34 6.07
CA SER A 45 -8.86 -16.44 6.01
C SER A 45 -8.27 -16.17 7.39
N ALA A 46 -9.09 -15.88 8.40
CA ALA A 46 -8.62 -15.62 9.76
C ALA A 46 -7.87 -16.80 10.37
N PHE A 47 -8.38 -18.03 10.22
CA PHE A 47 -7.71 -19.23 10.71
C PHE A 47 -6.40 -19.50 9.96
N VAL A 48 -6.39 -19.37 8.63
CA VAL A 48 -5.18 -19.57 7.83
C VAL A 48 -4.11 -18.55 8.20
N HIS A 49 -4.44 -17.26 8.28
CA HIS A 49 -3.48 -16.22 8.67
C HIS A 49 -2.93 -16.42 10.08
N LEU A 50 -3.78 -16.83 11.03
CA LEU A 50 -3.33 -17.11 12.39
C LEU A 50 -2.37 -18.31 12.42
N GLY A 51 -2.71 -19.38 11.71
CA GLY A 51 -1.89 -20.58 11.63
C GLY A 51 -0.54 -20.32 10.97
N THR A 52 -0.51 -19.59 9.84
CA THR A 52 0.74 -19.25 9.16
C THR A 52 1.60 -18.30 9.97
N ALA A 53 1.00 -17.29 10.63
CA ALA A 53 1.74 -16.38 11.50
C ALA A 53 2.39 -17.13 12.67
N TRP A 54 1.63 -18.02 13.32
CA TRP A 54 2.16 -18.79 14.45
C TRP A 54 3.28 -19.74 14.01
N TRP A 55 3.08 -20.45 12.90
CA TRP A 55 4.10 -21.32 12.31
C TRP A 55 5.39 -20.56 11.98
N LEU A 56 5.27 -19.40 11.34
CA LEU A 56 6.43 -18.62 10.90
C LEU A 56 7.22 -18.02 12.09
N MET A 57 6.53 -17.60 13.15
CA MET A 57 7.18 -17.12 14.38
C MET A 57 7.95 -18.23 15.11
N GLU A 58 7.55 -19.49 14.97
CA GLU A 58 8.24 -20.64 15.58
C GLU A 58 9.43 -21.12 14.72
N THR A 59 9.31 -21.05 13.39
CA THR A 59 10.36 -21.57 12.47
C THR A 59 11.45 -20.57 12.15
N VAL A 60 11.15 -19.26 12.05
CA VAL A 60 12.11 -18.24 11.64
C VAL A 60 12.59 -17.43 12.85
N PRO A 61 13.85 -17.61 13.30
CA PRO A 61 14.38 -16.84 14.42
C PRO A 61 14.53 -15.36 14.04
N PHE A 62 14.23 -14.48 15.01
CA PHE A 62 14.36 -13.02 14.89
C PHE A 62 13.52 -12.35 13.79
N ILE A 63 12.43 -12.97 13.33
CA ILE A 63 11.55 -12.41 12.30
C ILE A 63 11.20 -10.94 12.55
N CYS A 64 11.21 -10.13 11.48
CA CYS A 64 10.99 -8.68 11.48
C CYS A 64 12.10 -7.82 12.13
N ASP A 65 13.17 -8.40 12.71
CA ASP A 65 14.31 -7.67 13.25
C ASP A 65 15.45 -7.52 12.23
N ARG A 66 15.49 -6.35 11.57
CA ARG A 66 16.47 -6.07 10.51
C ARG A 66 17.93 -6.12 10.97
N ALA A 67 18.22 -5.99 12.27
CA ALA A 67 19.59 -6.00 12.78
C ALA A 67 20.13 -7.43 12.99
N LEU A 68 19.24 -8.38 13.29
CA LEU A 68 19.58 -9.77 13.56
C LEU A 68 19.37 -10.69 12.35
N LEU A 69 18.64 -10.20 11.33
CA LEU A 69 18.42 -10.93 10.09
C LEU A 69 19.68 -10.95 9.20
N PRO A 70 19.95 -12.07 8.50
CA PRO A 70 21.00 -12.10 7.48
C PRO A 70 20.70 -11.09 6.35
N THR A 71 21.76 -10.49 5.82
CA THR A 71 21.68 -9.48 4.75
C THR A 71 20.97 -10.05 3.52
N GLY A 72 19.87 -9.42 3.09
CA GLY A 72 19.06 -9.89 1.97
C GLY A 72 17.92 -10.85 2.35
N SER A 73 17.66 -11.03 3.64
CA SER A 73 16.50 -11.78 4.10
C SER A 73 15.18 -11.07 3.76
N PRO A 74 14.19 -11.76 3.19
CA PRO A 74 12.88 -11.18 2.83
C PRO A 74 12.00 -10.86 4.05
N TRP A 75 12.31 -11.40 5.23
CA TRP A 75 11.49 -11.32 6.46
C TRP A 75 11.56 -9.99 7.22
N THR A 76 11.47 -8.87 6.50
CA THR A 76 11.66 -7.51 7.05
C THR A 76 10.36 -6.84 7.55
N CYS A 77 9.20 -7.47 7.36
CA CYS A 77 7.86 -7.09 7.85
C CYS A 77 7.51 -5.59 7.77
N PRO A 78 7.68 -4.92 6.61
CA PRO A 78 7.53 -3.47 6.51
C PRO A 78 6.10 -3.00 6.86
N SER A 79 5.07 -3.76 6.47
CA SER A 79 3.68 -3.43 6.77
C SER A 79 3.38 -3.47 8.27
N ASP A 80 3.99 -4.40 9.01
CA ASP A 80 3.77 -4.55 10.45
C ASP A 80 4.46 -3.44 11.25
N HIS A 81 5.65 -3.00 10.83
CA HIS A 81 6.33 -1.83 11.39
C HIS A 81 5.49 -0.56 11.21
N VAL A 82 5.00 -0.29 9.99
CA VAL A 82 4.09 0.83 9.74
C VAL A 82 2.79 0.66 10.53
N PHE A 83 2.30 -0.56 10.70
CA PHE A 83 1.13 -0.82 11.52
C PHE A 83 1.37 -0.45 12.99
N TYR A 84 2.56 -0.82 13.49
CA TYR A 84 3.00 -0.59 14.85
C TYR A 84 3.15 0.91 15.13
N ASP A 85 3.92 1.60 14.30
CA ASP A 85 4.23 3.02 14.44
C ASP A 85 2.97 3.88 14.45
N ALA A 86 2.05 3.64 13.51
CA ALA A 86 0.78 4.37 13.50
C ALA A 86 -0.05 4.11 14.75
N SER A 87 0.02 2.91 15.34
CA SER A 87 -0.68 2.63 16.59
C SER A 87 -0.08 3.39 17.79
N VAL A 88 1.24 3.61 17.79
CA VAL A 88 1.92 4.39 18.83
C VAL A 88 1.59 5.88 18.68
N ILE A 89 1.66 6.40 17.45
CA ILE A 89 1.35 7.80 17.14
C ILE A 89 -0.09 8.15 17.52
N TRP A 90 -1.07 7.39 17.02
CA TRP A 90 -2.48 7.71 17.19
C TRP A 90 -3.07 7.21 18.51
N GLY A 91 -2.49 6.16 19.11
CA GLY A 91 -3.02 5.53 20.32
C GLY A 91 -2.32 5.95 21.61
N LEU A 92 -0.97 5.92 21.65
CA LEU A 92 -0.20 6.11 22.89
C LEU A 92 0.22 7.56 23.09
N ILE A 93 0.87 8.16 22.08
CA ILE A 93 1.39 9.55 22.16
C ILE A 93 0.25 10.55 22.00
N GLY A 94 -0.66 10.25 21.07
CA GLY A 94 -1.79 11.09 20.70
C GLY A 94 -1.42 12.20 19.72
N PRO A 95 -2.40 12.67 18.91
CA PRO A 95 -2.13 13.60 17.82
C PRO A 95 -1.60 14.95 18.27
N ARG A 96 -1.95 15.41 19.49
CA ARG A 96 -1.51 16.72 19.99
C ARG A 96 0.01 16.81 20.19
N ARG A 97 0.67 15.72 20.58
CA ARG A 97 2.13 15.72 20.79
C ARG A 97 2.94 15.50 19.51
N VAL A 98 2.31 15.01 18.44
CA VAL A 98 2.98 14.79 17.15
C VAL A 98 2.67 15.91 16.17
N PHE A 99 1.38 16.23 16.00
CA PHE A 99 0.85 17.20 15.04
C PHE A 99 0.34 18.49 15.70
N GLY A 100 0.27 18.57 17.02
CA GLY A 100 -0.26 19.76 17.71
C GLY A 100 0.80 20.81 18.03
N ASP A 101 0.46 21.66 19.00
CA ASP A 101 1.29 22.75 19.53
C ASP A 101 2.65 22.30 20.08
N LEU A 102 2.71 21.08 20.60
CA LEU A 102 3.88 20.51 21.27
C LEU A 102 4.72 19.60 20.35
N GLY A 103 4.32 19.41 19.09
CA GLY A 103 4.91 18.43 18.18
C GLY A 103 5.73 19.06 17.05
N TYR A 104 6.76 18.32 16.62
CA TYR A 104 7.63 18.72 15.50
C TYR A 104 6.93 18.69 14.13
N TYR A 105 5.82 17.94 14.00
CA TYR A 105 5.10 17.76 12.72
C TYR A 105 3.85 18.64 12.59
N SER A 106 3.75 19.73 13.32
CA SER A 106 2.61 20.65 13.25
C SER A 106 2.39 21.25 11.85
N ALA A 107 3.48 21.42 11.08
CA ALA A 107 3.44 21.90 9.71
C ALA A 107 2.62 20.98 8.77
N ILE A 108 2.54 19.69 9.06
CA ILE A 108 1.78 18.73 8.21
C ILE A 108 0.30 19.07 8.18
N ASN A 109 -0.27 19.68 9.21
CA ASN A 109 -1.69 20.06 9.21
C ASN A 109 -2.02 21.10 8.12
N TRP A 110 -1.05 21.90 7.67
CA TRP A 110 -1.26 22.84 6.56
C TRP A 110 -1.49 22.13 5.22
N SER A 111 -1.11 20.86 5.10
CA SER A 111 -1.42 20.04 3.91
C SER A 111 -2.93 19.89 3.68
N PHE A 112 -3.76 19.96 4.73
CA PHE A 112 -5.22 19.96 4.56
C PHE A 112 -5.71 21.19 3.79
N LEU A 113 -5.12 22.35 4.04
CA LEU A 113 -5.45 23.58 3.32
C LEU A 113 -4.94 23.52 1.89
N ILE A 114 -3.74 22.99 1.66
CA ILE A 114 -3.21 22.75 0.31
C ILE A 114 -4.16 21.83 -0.47
N GLY A 115 -4.61 20.73 0.15
CA GLY A 115 -5.57 19.80 -0.45
C GLY A 115 -6.93 20.43 -0.75
N ALA A 116 -7.39 21.38 0.07
CA ALA A 116 -8.65 22.11 -0.17
C ALA A 116 -8.52 23.18 -1.27
N ILE A 117 -7.38 23.87 -1.33
CA ILE A 117 -7.13 24.97 -2.28
C ILE A 117 -6.79 24.43 -3.68
N ALA A 118 -6.04 23.33 -3.78
CA ALA A 118 -5.54 22.84 -5.05
C ALA A 118 -6.63 22.51 -6.10
N PRO A 119 -7.78 21.90 -5.76
CA PRO A 119 -8.90 21.73 -6.69
C PRO A 119 -9.51 23.06 -7.17
N VAL A 120 -9.57 24.07 -6.29
CA VAL A 120 -10.08 25.40 -6.63
C VAL A 120 -9.15 26.10 -7.62
N LEU A 121 -7.83 25.94 -7.45
CA LEU A 121 -6.84 26.48 -8.40
C LEU A 121 -6.98 25.85 -9.78
N VAL A 122 -7.18 24.52 -9.86
CA VAL A 122 -7.43 23.84 -11.15
C VAL A 122 -8.74 24.30 -11.78
N TRP A 123 -9.79 24.51 -10.98
CA TRP A 123 -11.05 25.07 -11.47
C TRP A 123 -10.89 26.49 -12.03
N LEU A 124 -10.21 27.38 -11.32
CA LEU A 124 -9.91 28.74 -11.80
C LEU A 124 -9.08 28.72 -13.09
N ALA A 125 -8.04 27.87 -13.15
CA ALA A 125 -7.22 27.70 -14.34
C ALA A 125 -8.05 27.22 -15.54
N SER A 126 -9.00 26.31 -15.33
CA SER A 126 -9.90 25.82 -16.38
C SER A 126 -10.85 26.90 -16.93
N LYS A 127 -11.12 27.95 -16.14
CA LYS A 127 -11.96 29.09 -16.51
C LYS A 127 -11.16 30.20 -17.19
N ALA A 128 -9.91 30.41 -16.79
CA ALA A 128 -9.00 31.38 -17.39
C ALA A 128 -8.46 30.94 -18.76
N PHE A 129 -8.26 29.63 -18.97
CA PHE A 129 -7.75 29.05 -20.21
C PHE A 129 -8.75 28.08 -20.84
N PRO A 130 -9.86 28.58 -21.43
CA PRO A 130 -10.91 27.72 -21.99
C PRO A 130 -10.43 26.87 -23.17
N ASP A 131 -9.39 27.30 -23.89
CA ASP A 131 -8.84 26.59 -25.06
C ASP A 131 -8.04 25.33 -24.69
N GLN A 132 -7.61 25.21 -23.42
CA GLN A 132 -6.74 24.13 -22.95
C GLN A 132 -7.54 23.00 -22.30
N HIS A 133 -8.08 22.10 -23.12
CA HIS A 133 -8.94 20.99 -22.66
C HIS A 133 -8.26 20.04 -21.66
N TRP A 134 -6.93 19.92 -21.67
CA TRP A 134 -6.18 19.03 -20.78
C TRP A 134 -6.24 19.43 -19.30
N ILE A 135 -6.42 20.72 -19.00
CA ILE A 135 -6.53 21.22 -17.61
C ILE A 135 -7.76 20.62 -16.91
N ARG A 136 -8.83 20.34 -17.67
CA ARG A 136 -10.04 19.69 -17.14
C ARG A 136 -9.86 18.21 -16.81
N LEU A 137 -8.79 17.57 -17.30
CA LEU A 137 -8.46 16.17 -17.02
C LEU A 137 -7.65 16.01 -15.73
N ILE A 138 -7.15 17.11 -15.14
CA ILE A 138 -6.36 17.08 -13.92
C ILE A 138 -7.29 16.91 -12.72
N ILE A 139 -7.33 15.70 -12.15
CA ILE A 139 -8.10 15.39 -10.96
C ILE A 139 -7.16 15.39 -9.75
N VAL A 140 -7.03 16.55 -9.09
CA VAL A 140 -6.13 16.74 -7.95
C VAL A 140 -6.33 15.73 -6.81
N PRO A 141 -7.58 15.40 -6.38
CA PRO A 141 -7.77 14.42 -5.32
C PRO A 141 -7.21 13.04 -5.66
N VAL A 142 -7.28 12.62 -6.93
CA VAL A 142 -6.74 11.34 -7.39
C VAL A 142 -5.21 11.35 -7.33
N LEU A 143 -4.59 12.45 -7.75
CA LEU A 143 -3.14 12.62 -7.67
C LEU A 143 -2.64 12.58 -6.21
N LEU A 144 -3.32 13.29 -5.31
CA LEU A 144 -2.96 13.30 -3.88
C LEU A 144 -3.25 11.96 -3.20
N SER A 145 -4.28 11.22 -3.62
CA SER A 145 -4.55 9.88 -3.07
C SER A 145 -3.53 8.84 -3.51
N GLY A 146 -2.79 9.08 -4.60
CA GLY A 146 -1.79 8.13 -5.11
C GLY A 146 -0.72 7.80 -4.06
N THR A 147 -0.30 8.77 -3.26
CA THR A 147 0.78 8.60 -2.28
C THR A 147 0.34 7.97 -0.96
N MET A 148 -0.91 7.51 -0.83
CA MET A 148 -1.44 7.01 0.44
C MET A 148 -0.77 5.74 0.98
N ASN A 149 -0.15 4.92 0.11
CA ASN A 149 0.53 3.68 0.50
C ASN A 149 2.05 3.85 0.70
N MET A 150 2.53 5.09 0.76
CA MET A 150 3.92 5.42 1.06
C MET A 150 4.03 5.85 2.53
N PRO A 151 4.69 5.09 3.42
CA PRO A 151 5.19 3.70 3.34
C PRO A 151 4.08 2.65 3.54
N PRO A 152 4.28 1.36 3.18
CA PRO A 152 5.54 0.65 2.93
C PRO A 152 6.00 0.61 1.47
N ALA A 153 5.23 1.14 0.53
CA ALA A 153 5.62 1.10 -0.89
C ALA A 153 6.85 1.99 -1.14
N THR A 154 7.87 1.43 -1.81
CA THR A 154 9.08 2.15 -2.21
C THR A 154 8.87 2.92 -3.51
N ALA A 155 9.83 3.79 -3.86
CA ALA A 155 9.78 4.58 -5.09
C ALA A 155 9.66 3.71 -6.35
N VAL A 156 10.30 2.53 -6.37
CA VAL A 156 10.23 1.61 -7.51
C VAL A 156 8.82 1.07 -7.71
N ASN A 157 8.06 0.80 -6.64
CA ASN A 157 6.66 0.37 -6.75
C ASN A 157 5.81 1.45 -7.44
N TYR A 158 6.01 2.72 -7.07
CA TYR A 158 5.31 3.86 -7.65
C TYR A 158 5.68 4.12 -9.11
N ASN A 159 6.98 4.11 -9.44
CA ASN A 159 7.45 4.30 -10.81
C ASN A 159 6.95 3.18 -11.72
N SER A 160 7.02 1.92 -11.26
CA SER A 160 6.52 0.77 -12.01
C SER A 160 5.01 0.85 -12.24
N TRP A 161 4.26 1.23 -11.20
CA TRP A 161 2.82 1.45 -11.31
C TRP A 161 2.47 2.53 -12.33
N ILE A 162 3.16 3.68 -12.33
CA ILE A 162 2.95 4.76 -13.30
C ILE A 162 3.20 4.28 -14.73
N ILE A 163 4.30 3.54 -14.95
CA ILE A 163 4.64 3.02 -16.28
C ILE A 163 3.57 2.04 -16.77
N ILE A 164 3.18 1.06 -15.95
CA ILE A 164 2.17 0.07 -16.33
C ILE A 164 0.81 0.73 -16.53
N ALA A 165 0.44 1.67 -15.66
CA ALA A 165 -0.80 2.44 -15.78
C ALA A 165 -0.82 3.28 -17.06
N PHE A 166 0.30 3.87 -17.46
CA PHE A 166 0.41 4.61 -18.72
C PHE A 166 0.31 3.67 -19.93
N VAL A 167 1.04 2.54 -19.92
CA VAL A 167 1.02 1.57 -21.02
C VAL A 167 -0.38 0.96 -21.18
N SER A 168 -1.03 0.53 -20.10
CA SER A 168 -2.38 -0.04 -20.17
C SER A 168 -3.44 1.04 -20.41
N GLY A 169 -3.43 2.11 -19.61
CA GLY A 169 -4.50 3.11 -19.58
C GLY A 169 -4.45 4.13 -20.72
N PHE A 170 -3.26 4.43 -21.27
CA PHE A 170 -3.13 5.38 -22.38
C PHE A 170 -2.83 4.67 -23.70
N VAL A 171 -1.79 3.83 -23.76
CA VAL A 171 -1.36 3.20 -25.02
C VAL A 171 -2.33 2.10 -25.44
N ALA A 172 -2.54 1.07 -24.62
CA ALA A 172 -3.42 -0.04 -24.97
C ALA A 172 -4.87 0.41 -25.15
N TYR A 173 -5.35 1.34 -24.33
CA TYR A 173 -6.67 1.94 -24.49
C TYR A 173 -6.85 2.68 -25.82
N ARG A 174 -5.86 3.47 -26.25
CA ARG A 174 -5.95 4.30 -27.47
C ARG A 174 -5.77 3.52 -28.75
N TYR A 175 -4.84 2.55 -28.79
CA TYR A 175 -4.54 1.78 -29.99
C TYR A 175 -5.35 0.49 -30.12
N TYR A 176 -5.76 -0.13 -29.00
CA TYR A 176 -6.40 -1.46 -28.97
C TYR A 176 -7.65 -1.51 -28.08
N ARG A 177 -8.54 -0.53 -28.22
CA ARG A 177 -9.73 -0.34 -27.35
C ARG A 177 -10.59 -1.59 -27.17
N ASN A 178 -10.91 -2.32 -28.24
CA ASN A 178 -11.77 -3.51 -28.17
C ASN A 178 -11.12 -4.67 -27.41
N TRP A 179 -9.79 -4.82 -27.53
CA TRP A 179 -9.04 -5.83 -26.81
C TRP A 179 -8.96 -5.47 -25.33
N TRP A 180 -8.64 -4.21 -25.03
CA TRP A 180 -8.51 -3.69 -23.67
C TRP A 180 -9.82 -3.81 -22.89
N SER A 181 -10.95 -3.37 -23.44
CA SER A 181 -12.24 -3.41 -22.73
C SER A 181 -12.70 -4.83 -22.40
N ARG A 182 -12.29 -5.82 -23.18
CA ARG A 182 -12.67 -7.23 -22.98
C ARG A 182 -11.77 -7.95 -21.98
N HIS A 183 -10.46 -7.70 -22.04
CA HIS A 183 -9.47 -8.51 -21.31
C HIS A 183 -8.87 -7.81 -20.09
N ASN A 184 -8.95 -6.48 -19.97
CA ASN A 184 -8.25 -5.76 -18.90
C ASN A 184 -8.64 -6.24 -17.49
N TYR A 185 -9.93 -6.50 -17.26
CA TYR A 185 -10.39 -7.02 -15.95
C TYR A 185 -9.86 -8.43 -15.66
N VAL A 186 -9.90 -9.32 -16.67
CA VAL A 186 -9.39 -10.70 -16.55
C VAL A 186 -7.87 -10.72 -16.38
N LEU A 187 -7.16 -9.86 -17.12
CA LEU A 187 -5.71 -9.71 -17.03
C LEU A 187 -5.31 -9.19 -15.64
N SER A 188 -6.01 -8.18 -15.10
CA SER A 188 -5.78 -7.70 -13.74
C SER A 188 -5.93 -8.83 -12.73
N GLY A 189 -7.04 -9.57 -12.78
CA GLY A 189 -7.27 -10.70 -11.88
C GLY A 189 -6.23 -11.83 -12.04
N ALA A 190 -5.78 -12.08 -13.27
CA ALA A 190 -4.74 -13.08 -13.54
C ALA A 190 -3.37 -12.66 -13.02
N LEU A 191 -3.02 -11.37 -13.09
CA LEU A 191 -1.78 -10.84 -12.53
C LEU A 191 -1.79 -10.90 -10.99
N ASP A 192 -2.91 -10.54 -10.35
CA ASP A 192 -3.05 -10.61 -8.89
C ASP A 192 -2.97 -12.05 -8.38
N ALA A 193 -3.72 -12.96 -9.02
CA ALA A 193 -3.66 -14.38 -8.67
C ALA A 193 -2.28 -14.98 -8.99
N GLY A 194 -1.70 -14.65 -10.14
CA GLY A 194 -0.39 -15.12 -10.56
C GLY A 194 0.71 -14.72 -9.58
N LEU A 195 0.70 -13.47 -9.09
CA LEU A 195 1.61 -13.00 -8.07
C LEU A 195 1.48 -13.81 -6.77
N ALA A 196 0.25 -14.05 -6.31
CA ALA A 196 0.00 -14.83 -5.10
C ALA A 196 0.49 -16.28 -5.21
N PHE A 197 0.17 -16.96 -6.32
CA PHE A 197 0.61 -18.34 -6.56
C PHE A 197 2.14 -18.43 -6.69
N MET A 198 2.75 -17.52 -7.46
CA MET A 198 4.21 -17.49 -7.60
C MET A 198 4.90 -17.18 -6.27
N GLY A 199 4.33 -16.31 -5.44
CA GLY A 199 4.85 -16.03 -4.10
C GLY A 199 4.92 -17.28 -3.22
N VAL A 200 3.84 -18.06 -3.16
CA VAL A 200 3.82 -19.33 -2.40
C VAL A 200 4.79 -20.35 -3.00
N LEU A 201 4.87 -20.44 -4.33
CA LEU A 201 5.79 -21.37 -4.99
C LEU A 201 7.25 -21.02 -4.72
N LEU A 202 7.63 -19.74 -4.79
CA LEU A 202 8.99 -19.28 -4.50
C LEU A 202 9.33 -19.47 -3.03
N TYR A 203 8.39 -19.22 -2.12
CA TYR A 203 8.56 -19.50 -0.70
C TYR A 203 8.89 -20.98 -0.46
N LEU A 204 8.10 -21.89 -1.02
CA LEU A 204 8.29 -23.33 -0.80
C LEU A 204 9.55 -23.90 -1.47
N THR A 205 9.94 -23.37 -2.63
CA THR A 205 11.05 -23.94 -3.42
C THR A 205 12.42 -23.32 -3.14
N LEU A 206 12.47 -22.02 -2.83
CA LEU A 206 13.72 -21.30 -2.64
C LEU A 206 13.92 -20.90 -1.18
N GLU A 207 12.88 -20.32 -0.57
CA GLU A 207 13.02 -19.65 0.73
C GLU A 207 13.15 -20.65 1.88
N MET A 208 12.41 -21.77 1.85
CA MET A 208 12.57 -22.85 2.82
C MET A 208 13.95 -23.53 2.74
N GLU A 209 14.58 -23.54 1.57
CA GLU A 209 15.92 -24.11 1.34
C GLU A 209 17.04 -23.05 1.52
N HIS A 210 16.70 -21.84 1.97
CA HIS A 210 17.62 -20.70 2.14
C HIS A 210 18.41 -20.32 0.87
N ILE A 211 17.83 -20.54 -0.31
CA ILE A 211 18.46 -20.21 -1.59
C ILE A 211 18.15 -18.76 -1.96
N HIS A 212 19.14 -17.89 -1.86
CA HIS A 212 19.02 -16.48 -2.24
C HIS A 212 19.42 -16.28 -3.72
N LEU A 213 18.46 -15.88 -4.56
CA LEU A 213 18.72 -15.48 -5.94
C LEU A 213 18.90 -13.97 -6.03
N ASN A 214 20.12 -13.55 -6.39
CA ASN A 214 20.42 -12.16 -6.69
C ASN A 214 20.18 -11.89 -8.18
N TRP A 215 19.12 -11.13 -8.49
CA TRP A 215 18.77 -10.71 -9.85
C TRP A 215 18.51 -9.20 -9.87
N TRP A 216 18.24 -8.65 -11.06
CA TRP A 216 18.07 -7.21 -11.26
C TRP A 216 16.94 -6.57 -10.44
N GLY A 217 15.98 -7.37 -9.95
CA GLY A 217 14.91 -6.94 -9.05
C GLY A 217 15.12 -7.21 -7.55
N SER A 218 16.23 -7.84 -7.13
CA SER A 218 16.46 -8.15 -5.70
C SER A 218 16.79 -6.91 -4.87
N ASN A 219 17.39 -5.89 -5.46
CA ASN A 219 17.72 -4.63 -4.79
C ASN A 219 16.66 -3.57 -5.11
N VAL A 220 15.59 -3.54 -4.31
CA VAL A 220 14.41 -2.69 -4.55
C VAL A 220 14.75 -1.20 -4.62
N ASP A 221 15.74 -0.74 -3.85
CA ASP A 221 16.10 0.68 -3.79
C ASP A 221 17.42 1.02 -4.51
N GLY A 222 18.19 0.02 -4.96
CA GLY A 222 19.47 0.19 -5.69
C GLY A 222 20.57 0.97 -4.93
N CYS A 223 20.27 1.51 -3.74
CA CYS A 223 21.13 2.37 -2.95
C CYS A 223 21.09 1.92 -1.48
N PRO A 224 22.20 1.43 -0.92
CA PRO A 224 22.25 1.00 0.48
C PRO A 224 22.09 2.16 1.47
N LEU A 225 22.26 3.41 1.02
CA LEU A 225 22.04 4.60 1.85
C LEU A 225 20.57 5.04 1.93
N ALA A 226 19.65 4.44 1.16
CA ALA A 226 18.23 4.80 1.19
C ALA A 226 17.56 4.51 2.54
N SER A 227 18.13 3.59 3.34
CA SER A 227 17.67 3.27 4.69
C SER A 227 18.27 4.18 5.78
N CYS A 228 19.22 5.06 5.43
CA CYS A 228 19.89 5.91 6.41
C CYS A 228 19.00 7.07 6.86
N PRO A 229 18.95 7.37 8.17
CA PRO A 229 18.21 8.51 8.66
C PRO A 229 18.87 9.80 8.18
N THR A 230 18.07 10.69 7.60
CA THR A 230 18.52 12.03 7.19
C THR A 230 18.17 13.10 8.22
N ALA A 231 17.67 12.70 9.39
CA ALA A 231 17.29 13.63 10.46
C ALA A 231 18.51 14.01 11.29
N GLU A 232 18.69 15.31 11.55
CA GLU A 232 19.78 15.84 12.37
C GLU A 232 19.77 15.21 13.77
N GLY A 233 20.94 14.77 14.23
CA GLY A 233 21.15 14.20 15.57
C GLY A 233 20.85 12.70 15.72
N ILE A 234 20.49 11.99 14.64
CA ILE A 234 20.29 10.53 14.66
C ILE A 234 21.50 9.84 14.01
N SER A 235 22.40 9.31 14.84
CA SER A 235 23.52 8.48 14.38
C SER A 235 23.14 7.02 14.34
N VAL A 236 23.25 6.39 13.16
CA VAL A 236 23.07 4.94 12.99
C VAL A 236 24.36 4.37 12.40
N ASP A 237 24.82 3.26 12.96
CA ASP A 237 26.02 2.57 12.49
C ASP A 237 25.90 2.20 11.00
N GLY A 238 26.87 2.61 10.20
CA GLY A 238 26.90 2.37 8.75
C GLY A 238 26.29 3.48 7.88
N CYS A 239 25.78 4.57 8.46
CA CYS A 239 25.25 5.72 7.74
C CYS A 239 26.16 6.95 7.87
N PRO A 240 26.32 7.77 6.81
CA PRO A 240 27.09 9.01 6.89
C PRO A 240 26.39 9.99 7.83
N LEU A 241 27.15 10.55 8.78
CA LEU A 241 26.71 11.66 9.62
C LEU A 241 26.86 12.95 8.82
N PHE A 242 25.76 13.69 8.66
CA PHE A 242 25.76 15.05 8.09
C PHE A 242 25.62 16.08 9.22
#